data_AF-A0A8T6U9I0-F1
#
_entry.id   AF-A0A8T6U9I0-F1
#
_cell.length_a   1.000
_cell.length_b   1.000
_cell.length_c   1.000
_cell.angle_alpha   90.00
_cell.angle_beta   90.00
_cell.angle_gamma   90.00
#
_symmetry.space_group_name_H-M   'P 1'
#
loop_
_entity.id
_entity.type
_entity.pdbx_description
1 polymer ?
#
loop_
_entity_poly.entity_id
_entity_poly.type
_entity_poly.pdbx_seq_one_letter_code
_entity_poly.pdbx_strand_id
1 'polypeptide(L)'
;MLKKKKTLQVEDEEPIDVDNETKEDAGVRLRETLENINTRAGIVGYILRGPTSASVDLKDTSKIIDYAVLSSSTLETSENLASLFKLGKTCNVVLESQDMKVLCMTVNDHRLSVFMEKTVNHDPIYKKLT
;
A
#
# COMPACT_ATOMS: atom_id res chain seq x y z
N MET A 1 14.08 -70.88 6.98
CA MET A 1 15.09 -70.61 5.93
C MET A 1 14.42 -69.92 4.74
N LEU A 2 15.18 -69.13 3.96
CA LEU A 2 14.83 -68.30 2.79
C LEU A 2 14.42 -66.85 3.14
N LYS A 3 15.38 -65.92 3.32
CA LYS A 3 16.16 -65.11 2.33
C LYS A 3 15.44 -63.81 1.89
N LYS A 4 15.95 -62.70 2.43
CA LYS A 4 16.10 -61.32 1.91
C LYS A 4 15.17 -60.84 0.77
N LYS A 5 14.55 -59.68 0.98
CA LYS A 5 14.60 -58.57 0.02
C LYS A 5 14.66 -57.23 0.74
N LYS A 6 15.66 -56.44 0.36
CA LYS A 6 16.00 -55.08 0.78
C LYS A 6 15.38 -54.11 -0.25
N THR A 7 15.49 -52.80 0.03
CA THR A 7 15.27 -51.63 -0.85
C THR A 7 13.80 -51.13 -0.84
N LEU A 8 13.45 -49.85 -0.73
CA LEU A 8 14.12 -48.55 -0.91
C LEU A 8 13.71 -47.55 0.18
N GLN A 9 14.61 -46.62 0.50
CA GLN A 9 14.32 -45.35 1.16
C GLN A 9 13.44 -44.51 0.22
N VAL A 10 12.36 -43.95 0.74
CA VAL A 10 11.65 -42.84 0.10
C VAL A 10 12.10 -41.61 0.87
N GLU A 11 12.88 -40.78 0.20
CA GLU A 11 13.15 -39.41 0.62
C GLU A 11 11.81 -38.67 0.52
N ASP A 12 11.28 -38.26 1.67
CA ASP A 12 10.19 -37.29 1.74
C ASP A 12 10.76 -35.94 1.28
N GLU A 13 10.80 -35.73 -0.04
CA GLU A 13 10.86 -34.38 -0.59
C GLU A 13 9.50 -33.73 -0.31
N GLU A 14 9.45 -32.91 0.75
CA GLU A 14 8.38 -31.95 0.93
C GLU A 14 8.25 -31.13 -0.37
N PRO A 15 7.05 -31.00 -0.96
CA PRO A 15 6.89 -30.10 -2.08
C PRO A 15 7.11 -28.69 -1.54
N ILE A 16 8.21 -28.08 -1.99
CA ILE A 16 8.45 -26.65 -1.80
C ILE A 16 7.29 -25.95 -2.52
N ASP A 17 6.34 -25.42 -1.74
CA ASP A 17 5.29 -24.53 -2.21
C ASP A 17 5.95 -23.25 -2.74
N VAL A 18 6.34 -23.28 -4.01
CA VAL A 18 6.85 -22.12 -4.75
C VAL A 18 5.64 -21.31 -5.24
N ASP A 19 4.85 -20.76 -4.32
CA ASP A 19 3.81 -19.77 -4.68
C ASP A 19 3.34 -18.93 -3.49
N ASN A 20 4.26 -18.60 -2.59
CA ASN A 20 4.02 -17.66 -1.49
C ASN A 20 4.87 -16.39 -1.67
N GLU A 21 4.72 -15.70 -2.80
CA GLU A 21 4.87 -14.23 -2.78
C GLU A 21 3.70 -13.69 -1.93
N THR A 22 3.83 -13.84 -0.61
CA THR A 22 2.77 -13.59 0.37
C THR A 22 2.35 -12.12 0.26
N LYS A 23 1.05 -11.84 0.36
CA LYS A 23 0.53 -10.45 0.45
C LYS A 23 1.25 -9.59 1.50
N GLU A 24 1.91 -10.21 2.47
CA GLU A 24 2.80 -9.55 3.43
C GLU A 24 4.01 -8.85 2.77
N ASP A 25 4.64 -9.45 1.76
CA ASP A 25 5.81 -8.89 1.07
C ASP A 25 5.44 -7.60 0.30
N ALA A 26 4.27 -7.57 -0.33
CA ALA A 26 3.77 -6.39 -1.03
C ALA A 26 3.55 -5.19 -0.08
N GLY A 27 3.04 -5.44 1.13
CA GLY A 27 2.86 -4.40 2.15
C GLY A 27 4.20 -3.86 2.68
N VAL A 28 5.19 -4.73 2.87
CA VAL A 28 6.55 -4.37 3.32
C VAL A 28 7.25 -3.50 2.27
N ARG A 29 7.28 -3.94 1.00
CA ARG A 29 7.90 -3.17 -0.10
C ARG A 29 7.25 -1.80 -0.29
N LEU A 30 5.92 -1.73 -0.16
CA LEU A 30 5.19 -0.47 -0.26
C LEU A 30 5.56 0.47 0.89
N ARG A 31 5.70 -0.05 2.11
CA ARG A 31 6.15 0.70 3.27
C ARG A 31 7.56 1.26 3.08
N GLU A 32 8.52 0.44 2.66
CA GLU A 32 9.91 0.89 2.41
C GLU A 32 9.95 2.00 1.33
N THR A 33 9.14 1.85 0.29
CA THR A 33 9.00 2.87 -0.77
C THR A 33 8.45 4.19 -0.22
N LEU A 34 7.47 4.12 0.70
CA LEU A 34 6.89 5.29 1.35
C LEU A 34 7.85 5.96 2.31
N GLU A 35 8.62 5.19 3.09
CA GLU A 35 9.68 5.71 3.94
C GLU A 35 10.70 6.49 3.10
N ASN A 36 11.09 5.99 1.93
CA ASN A 36 11.95 6.73 0.98
C ASN A 36 11.28 7.99 0.41
N ILE A 37 9.99 7.93 0.09
CA ILE A 37 9.25 9.11 -0.38
C ILE A 37 9.20 10.18 0.73
N ASN A 38 9.01 9.77 1.98
CA ASN A 38 8.85 10.68 3.11
C ASN A 38 10.10 11.52 3.41
N THR A 39 11.29 11.07 2.99
CA THR A 39 12.53 11.84 3.15
C THR A 39 12.65 13.02 2.18
N ARG A 40 11.75 13.14 1.19
CA ARG A 40 11.81 14.20 0.18
C ARG A 40 11.31 15.54 0.72
N ALA A 41 11.91 16.62 0.24
CA ALA A 41 11.44 17.98 0.52
C ALA A 41 10.00 18.17 0.03
N GLY A 42 9.20 18.89 0.82
CA GLY A 42 7.78 19.14 0.54
C GLY A 42 6.83 17.98 0.85
N ILE A 43 7.31 16.79 1.23
CA ILE A 43 6.42 15.72 1.74
C ILE A 43 6.10 16.00 3.21
N VAL A 44 4.82 15.98 3.56
CA VAL A 44 4.32 16.17 4.93
C VAL A 44 4.25 14.83 5.67
N GLY A 45 3.92 13.76 4.96
CA GLY A 45 3.92 12.41 5.49
C GLY A 45 2.99 11.46 4.73
N TYR A 46 2.78 10.27 5.27
CA TYR A 46 1.91 9.26 4.69
C TYR A 46 1.10 8.48 5.73
N ILE A 47 0.00 7.91 5.25
CA ILE A 47 -0.80 6.91 5.94
C ILE A 47 -0.94 5.71 5.01
N LEU A 48 -0.50 4.55 5.47
CA LEU A 48 -0.69 3.26 4.82
C LEU A 48 -1.58 2.40 5.72
N ARG A 49 -2.73 1.95 5.22
CA ARG A 49 -3.67 1.09 5.94
C ARG A 49 -3.91 -0.18 5.14
N GLY A 50 -3.43 -1.29 5.66
CA GLY A 50 -3.77 -2.62 5.18
C GLY A 50 -4.99 -3.20 5.90
N PRO A 51 -5.36 -4.46 5.60
CA PRO A 51 -6.49 -5.14 6.24
C PRO A 51 -6.31 -5.36 7.75
N THR A 52 -5.07 -5.61 8.19
CA THR A 52 -4.74 -5.98 9.58
C THR A 52 -3.76 -5.02 10.25
N SER A 53 -3.23 -4.06 9.52
CA SER A 53 -2.17 -3.17 10.00
C SER A 53 -2.32 -1.75 9.46
N ALA A 54 -1.70 -0.80 10.16
CA ALA A 54 -1.54 0.56 9.68
C ALA A 54 -0.13 1.06 10.00
N SER A 55 0.45 1.79 9.06
CA SER A 55 1.70 2.52 9.24
C SER A 55 1.44 4.00 8.96
N VAL A 56 1.89 4.85 9.87
CA VAL A 56 1.70 6.30 9.79
C VAL A 56 3.03 6.95 10.08
N ASP A 57 3.44 7.84 9.20
CA ASP A 57 4.60 8.70 9.41
C ASP A 57 4.24 10.10 8.92
N LEU A 58 3.95 10.99 9.86
CA LEU A 58 3.53 12.37 9.63
C LEU A 58 4.44 13.29 10.42
N LYS A 59 4.92 14.36 9.79
CA LYS A 59 5.76 15.37 10.46
C LYS A 59 5.05 16.05 11.63
N ASP A 60 3.74 16.28 11.50
CA ASP A 60 2.88 16.80 12.57
C ASP A 60 1.98 15.68 13.11
N THR A 61 2.40 15.10 14.24
CA THR A 61 1.68 14.01 14.89
C THR A 61 0.35 14.45 15.51
N SER A 62 0.14 15.75 15.75
CA SER A 62 -1.12 16.26 16.32
C SER A 62 -2.29 16.15 15.34
N LYS A 63 -1.99 16.05 14.04
CA LYS A 63 -2.95 16.02 12.93
C LYS A 63 -3.24 14.62 12.39
N ILE A 64 -2.72 13.56 13.02
CA ILE A 64 -2.88 12.17 12.54
C ILE A 64 -4.35 11.81 12.33
N ILE A 65 -5.22 12.16 13.28
CA ILE A 65 -6.65 11.85 13.21
C ILE A 65 -7.30 12.61 12.05
N ASP A 66 -7.05 13.92 11.97
CA ASP A 66 -7.58 14.78 10.91
C ASP A 66 -7.20 14.26 9.51
N TYR A 67 -5.92 13.89 9.33
CA TYR A 67 -5.42 13.33 8.08
C TYR A 67 -6.03 11.96 7.77
N ALA A 68 -6.18 11.09 8.78
CA ALA A 68 -6.78 9.77 8.59
C ALA A 68 -8.26 9.85 8.18
N VAL A 69 -9.00 10.81 8.73
CA VAL A 69 -10.39 11.10 8.33
C VAL A 69 -10.41 11.60 6.90
N LEU A 70 -9.61 12.63 6.58
CA LEU A 70 -9.54 13.21 5.23
C LEU A 70 -9.22 12.16 4.15
N SER A 71 -8.20 11.33 4.37
CA SER A 71 -7.82 10.29 3.41
C SER A 71 -8.91 9.24 3.23
N SER A 72 -9.53 8.81 4.33
CA SER A 72 -10.56 7.77 4.30
C SER A 72 -11.81 8.27 3.56
N SER A 73 -12.28 9.47 3.91
CA SER A 73 -13.44 10.10 3.27
C SER A 73 -13.21 10.40 1.80
N THR A 74 -12.00 10.83 1.43
CA THR A 74 -11.65 11.12 0.03
C THR A 74 -11.74 9.84 -0.82
N LEU A 75 -11.13 8.75 -0.37
CA LEU A 75 -11.17 7.47 -1.08
C LEU A 75 -12.61 6.93 -1.17
N GLU A 76 -13.34 6.89 -0.06
CA GLU A 76 -14.72 6.38 -0.04
C GLU A 76 -15.65 7.22 -0.94
N THR A 77 -15.57 8.54 -0.87
CA THR A 77 -16.36 9.43 -1.73
C THR A 77 -15.99 9.24 -3.20
N SER A 78 -14.70 9.07 -3.51
CA SER A 78 -14.27 8.83 -4.88
C SER A 78 -14.78 7.52 -5.46
N GLU A 79 -14.81 6.45 -4.66
CA GLU A 79 -15.34 5.15 -5.06
C GLU A 79 -16.86 5.24 -5.28
N ASN A 80 -17.57 5.94 -4.39
CA ASN A 80 -19.00 6.21 -4.53
C ASN A 80 -19.31 7.00 -5.81
N LEU A 81 -18.54 8.06 -6.10
CA LEU A 81 -18.68 8.84 -7.32
C LEU A 81 -18.35 8.02 -8.57
N ALA A 82 -17.28 7.24 -8.55
CA ALA A 82 -16.90 6.38 -9.66
C ALA A 82 -17.99 5.34 -9.97
N SER A 83 -18.62 4.77 -8.94
CA SER A 83 -19.77 3.88 -9.08
C SER A 83 -20.99 4.61 -9.66
N LEU A 84 -21.36 5.75 -9.08
CA LEU A 84 -22.54 6.54 -9.47
C LEU A 84 -22.48 6.98 -10.94
N PHE A 85 -21.31 7.43 -11.39
CA PHE A 85 -21.09 7.89 -12.76
C PHE A 85 -20.57 6.80 -13.70
N LYS A 86 -20.45 5.55 -13.23
CA LYS A 86 -19.95 4.39 -13.99
C LYS A 86 -18.56 4.63 -14.61
N LEU A 87 -17.65 5.25 -13.85
CA LEU A 87 -16.28 5.54 -14.26
C LEU A 87 -15.35 4.32 -14.17
N GLY A 88 -15.83 3.21 -13.59
CA GLY A 88 -15.03 2.01 -13.35
C GLY A 88 -14.27 2.08 -12.01
N LYS A 89 -13.14 1.38 -11.92
CA LYS A 89 -12.31 1.33 -10.71
C LYS A 89 -11.48 2.62 -10.59
N THR A 90 -11.53 3.27 -9.43
CA THR A 90 -10.66 4.41 -9.12
C THR A 90 -9.20 3.95 -8.98
N CYS A 91 -8.31 4.47 -9.84
CA CYS A 91 -6.88 4.17 -9.75
C CYS A 91 -6.18 5.01 -8.67
N ASN A 92 -6.42 6.32 -8.70
CA ASN A 92 -5.93 7.28 -7.72
C ASN A 92 -6.89 8.46 -7.61
N VAL A 93 -6.71 9.27 -6.57
CA VAL A 93 -7.40 10.53 -6.35
C VAL A 93 -6.38 11.53 -5.88
N VAL A 94 -6.49 12.74 -6.39
CA VAL A 94 -5.66 13.86 -5.99
C VAL A 94 -6.56 14.98 -5.52
N LEU A 95 -6.38 15.40 -4.27
CA LEU A 95 -7.07 16.55 -3.71
C LEU A 95 -6.03 17.65 -3.48
N GLU A 96 -6.23 18.81 -4.11
CA GLU A 96 -5.39 19.99 -3.98
C GLU A 96 -6.13 21.10 -3.23
N SER A 97 -5.45 21.72 -2.29
CA SER A 97 -5.93 22.90 -1.56
C SER A 97 -5.10 24.13 -1.94
N GLN A 98 -5.16 25.17 -1.11
CA GLN A 98 -4.35 26.37 -1.32
C GLN A 98 -2.85 26.07 -1.15
N ASP A 99 -2.49 25.34 -0.10
CA ASP A 99 -1.09 25.15 0.32
C ASP A 99 -0.64 23.70 0.27
N MET A 100 -1.59 22.76 0.22
CA MET A 100 -1.33 21.34 0.34
C MET A 100 -1.99 20.52 -0.75
N LYS A 101 -1.52 19.29 -0.86
CA LYS A 101 -2.04 18.28 -1.77
C LYS A 101 -1.98 16.91 -1.10
N VAL A 102 -2.95 16.07 -1.38
CA VAL A 102 -2.94 14.66 -0.99
C VAL A 102 -3.17 13.78 -2.19
N LEU A 103 -2.32 12.76 -2.35
CA LEU A 103 -2.48 11.67 -3.29
C LEU A 103 -3.01 10.45 -2.53
N CYS A 104 -4.22 10.02 -2.86
CA CYS A 104 -4.86 8.84 -2.29
C CYS A 104 -4.97 7.73 -3.34
N MET A 105 -4.73 6.48 -2.96
CA MET A 105 -4.87 5.33 -3.87
C MET A 105 -5.05 4.03 -3.09
N THR A 106 -5.46 2.98 -3.81
CA THR A 106 -5.55 1.62 -3.28
C THR A 106 -4.63 0.70 -4.09
N VAL A 107 -3.66 0.07 -3.43
CA VAL A 107 -2.69 -0.86 -4.02
C VAL A 107 -2.74 -2.18 -3.26
N ASN A 108 -3.07 -3.29 -3.93
CA ASN A 108 -3.09 -4.64 -3.33
C ASN A 108 -3.82 -4.70 -1.97
N ASP A 109 -5.07 -4.22 -1.92
CA ASP A 109 -5.91 -4.13 -0.71
C ASP A 109 -5.39 -3.16 0.39
N HIS A 110 -4.32 -2.41 0.12
CA HIS A 110 -3.82 -1.37 1.00
C HIS A 110 -4.28 0.01 0.54
N ARG A 111 -4.92 0.76 1.44
CA ARG A 111 -5.28 2.16 1.24
C ARG A 111 -4.10 3.02 1.64
N LEU A 112 -3.65 3.85 0.71
CA LEU A 112 -2.48 4.70 0.83
C LEU A 112 -2.90 6.15 0.66
N SER A 113 -2.31 7.03 1.45
CA SER A 113 -2.37 8.48 1.24
C SER A 113 -1.04 9.14 1.53
N VAL A 114 -0.56 9.96 0.60
CA VAL A 114 0.66 10.77 0.73
C VAL A 114 0.27 12.24 0.78
N PHE A 115 0.64 12.92 1.86
CA PHE A 115 0.39 14.34 2.10
C PHE A 115 1.65 15.13 1.72
N MET A 116 1.46 16.21 0.97
CA MET A 116 2.56 17.02 0.44
C MET A 116 2.17 18.48 0.29
N GLU A 117 3.16 19.35 0.21
CA GLU A 117 2.98 20.73 -0.23
C GLU A 117 2.44 20.75 -1.67
N LYS A 118 1.62 21.75 -1.99
CA LYS A 118 0.99 21.87 -3.31
C LYS A 118 1.98 21.92 -4.47
N THR A 119 3.18 22.44 -4.23
CA THR A 119 4.24 22.59 -5.24
C THR A 119 4.89 21.26 -5.64
N VAL A 120 4.68 20.19 -4.87
CA VAL A 120 5.26 18.87 -5.14
C VAL A 120 4.58 18.22 -6.33
N ASN A 121 5.38 17.84 -7.34
CA ASN A 121 4.88 16.99 -8.42
C ASN A 121 4.67 15.55 -7.91
N HIS A 122 3.42 15.12 -7.89
CA HIS A 122 2.99 13.78 -7.52
C HIS A 122 3.20 12.69 -8.57
N ASP A 123 3.43 12.99 -9.85
CA ASP A 123 3.55 11.95 -10.88
C ASP A 123 4.70 10.96 -10.62
N PRO A 124 5.90 11.41 -10.20
CA PRO A 124 6.99 10.50 -9.84
C PRO A 124 6.72 9.72 -8.55
N ILE A 125 5.82 10.20 -7.69
CA ILE A 125 5.40 9.50 -6.47
C ILE A 125 4.46 8.38 -6.87
N TYR A 126 3.42 8.70 -7.65
CA TYR A 126 2.48 7.73 -8.20
C TYR A 126 3.20 6.59 -8.94
N LYS A 127 4.11 6.91 -9.86
CA LYS A 127 4.89 5.92 -10.63
C LYS A 127 5.78 5.00 -9.80
N LYS A 128 6.15 5.40 -8.57
CA LYS A 128 6.94 4.55 -7.66
C LYS A 128 6.07 3.61 -6.83
N LEU A 129 4.78 3.92 -6.72
CA LEU A 129 3.82 3.20 -5.89
C LEU A 129 2.94 2.25 -6.72
N THR A 130 3.05 2.30 -8.05
CA THR A 130 2.38 1.43 -9.04
C THR A 130 3.40 0.73 -9.92
#